data_AF-A0A7S0LHE7-F1
#
_entry.id   AF-A0A7S0LHE7-F1
#
_cell.length_a   1.000
_cell.length_b   1.000
_cell.length_c   1.000
_cell.angle_alpha   90.00
_cell.angle_beta   90.00
_cell.angle_gamma   90.00
#
_symmetry.space_group_name_H-M   'P 1'
#
loop_
_entity.id
_entity.type
_entity.pdbx_description
1 polymer ?
#
loop_
_entity_poly.entity_id
_entity_poly.type
_entity_poly.pdbx_seq_one_letter_code
_entity_poly.pdbx_strand_id
1 'polypeptide(L)'
;HRLWSVLEHARLQPQCVAEMSSTDLAPLTLQLAAWGGSVADDEVLTLPWLTPPPAASLAMARALLLGLGALETRGGAGGKSGAMTKPVTITPHGTSLAALPTHPRLAHILLDAANAGGAALDVACAAVAVIE
;
A
#
# COMPACT_ATOMS: atom_id res chain seq x y z
N HIS A 1 -2.68 -32.41 23.97
CA HIS A 1 -2.07 -31.62 25.06
C HIS A 1 -1.55 -30.31 24.50
N ARG A 2 -1.70 -29.20 25.22
CA ARG A 2 -1.09 -27.90 24.86
C ARG A 2 0.37 -27.89 25.31
N LEU A 3 1.26 -27.26 24.56
CA LEU A 3 2.70 -27.20 24.84
C LEU A 3 3.11 -25.98 25.69
N TRP A 4 2.16 -25.31 26.33
CA TRP A 4 2.38 -24.13 27.18
C TRP A 4 1.59 -24.25 28.50
N SER A 5 2.02 -23.52 29.53
CA SER A 5 1.43 -23.55 30.87
C SER A 5 0.07 -22.82 30.94
N VAL A 6 -0.71 -23.12 31.98
CA VAL A 6 -2.00 -22.47 32.23
C VAL A 6 -1.84 -20.97 32.50
N LEU A 7 -0.74 -20.57 33.17
CA LEU A 7 -0.44 -19.16 33.45
C LEU A 7 -0.06 -18.39 32.18
N GLU A 8 0.69 -19.01 31.27
CA GLU A 8 0.97 -18.43 29.94
C GLU A 8 -0.32 -18.29 29.13
N HIS A 9 -1.20 -19.30 29.19
CA HIS A 9 -2.49 -19.23 28.49
C HIS A 9 -3.37 -18.07 28.97
N ALA A 10 -3.39 -17.80 30.28
CA ALA A 10 -4.14 -16.69 30.87
C ALA A 10 -3.60 -15.30 30.49
N ARG A 11 -2.34 -15.22 30.01
CA ARG A 11 -1.68 -13.98 29.57
C ARG A 11 -1.70 -13.77 28.06
N LEU A 12 -2.10 -14.78 27.29
CA LEU A 12 -2.25 -14.63 25.84
C LEU A 12 -3.38 -13.65 25.56
N GLN A 13 -3.18 -12.81 24.54
CA GLN A 13 -4.26 -11.98 24.02
C GLN A 13 -5.38 -12.92 23.55
N PRO A 14 -6.65 -12.61 23.87
CA PRO A 14 -7.77 -13.46 23.51
C PRO A 14 -7.97 -13.53 21.99
N GLN A 15 -7.45 -12.54 21.25
CA GLN A 15 -7.47 -12.47 19.80
C GLN A 15 -6.11 -11.99 19.31
N CYS A 16 -5.68 -12.49 18.14
CA CYS A 16 -4.52 -11.94 17.46
C CYS A 16 -4.80 -10.50 17.03
N VAL A 17 -3.76 -9.68 17.03
CA VAL A 17 -3.82 -8.32 16.47
C VAL A 17 -4.15 -8.42 14.98
N ALA A 18 -5.05 -7.56 14.50
CA ALA A 18 -5.43 -7.55 13.09
C ALA A 18 -4.23 -7.15 12.21
N GLU A 19 -3.95 -7.94 11.18
CA GLU A 19 -2.82 -7.70 10.26
C GLU A 19 -2.87 -6.29 9.64
N MET A 20 -4.08 -5.78 9.36
CA MET A 20 -4.34 -4.44 8.85
C MET A 20 -3.80 -3.29 9.75
N SER A 21 -3.51 -3.59 11.02
CA SER A 21 -2.95 -2.60 11.96
C SER A 21 -1.42 -2.56 11.98
N SER A 22 -0.75 -3.60 11.48
CA SER A 22 0.71 -3.76 11.55
C SER A 22 1.40 -3.90 10.19
N THR A 23 0.66 -4.23 9.14
CA THR A 23 1.18 -4.42 7.78
C THR A 23 1.24 -3.11 6.98
N ASP A 24 2.17 -3.03 6.02
CA ASP A 24 2.24 -1.93 5.07
C ASP A 24 0.96 -1.87 4.21
N LEU A 25 0.31 -0.70 4.21
CA LEU A 25 -0.92 -0.47 3.47
C LEU A 25 -0.67 0.00 2.03
N ALA A 26 0.58 0.21 1.60
CA ALA A 26 0.90 0.64 0.24
C ALA A 26 0.30 -0.26 -0.87
N PRO A 27 0.37 -1.61 -0.79
CA PRO A 27 -0.27 -2.46 -1.79
C PRO A 27 -1.80 -2.29 -1.82
N LEU A 28 -2.42 -2.23 -0.64
CA LEU A 28 -3.87 -2.05 -0.51
C LEU A 28 -4.32 -0.70 -1.09
N THR A 29 -3.62 0.39 -0.74
CA THR A 29 -3.94 1.73 -1.23
C THR A 29 -3.81 1.83 -2.75
N LEU A 30 -2.79 1.19 -3.34
CA LEU A 30 -2.62 1.16 -4.79
C LEU A 30 -3.74 0.37 -5.48
N GLN A 31 -4.15 -0.76 -4.94
CA GLN A 31 -5.25 -1.56 -5.49
C GLN A 31 -6.59 -0.81 -5.43
N LEU A 32 -6.87 -0.13 -4.32
CA LEU A 32 -8.07 0.72 -4.20
C LEU A 32 -8.06 1.85 -5.25
N ALA A 33 -6.89 2.45 -5.50
CA ALA A 33 -6.74 3.47 -6.54
C ALA A 33 -6.90 2.90 -7.96
N ALA A 34 -6.44 1.68 -8.19
CA ALA A 34 -6.62 1.00 -9.47
C ALA A 34 -8.09 0.65 -9.73
N TRP A 35 -8.87 0.35 -8.69
CA TRP A 35 -10.30 0.06 -8.81
C TRP A 35 -11.16 1.31 -8.98
N GLY A 36 -10.93 2.34 -8.15
CA GLY A 36 -11.75 3.56 -8.15
C GLY A 36 -11.27 4.66 -9.09
N GLY A 37 -10.06 4.55 -9.66
CA GLY A 37 -9.40 5.61 -10.43
C GLY A 37 -8.88 6.78 -9.58
N SER A 38 -9.46 7.01 -8.40
CA SER A 38 -8.98 7.93 -7.38
C SER A 38 -9.19 7.37 -5.98
N VAL A 39 -8.37 7.82 -5.04
CA VAL A 39 -8.47 7.49 -3.61
C VAL A 39 -8.41 8.76 -2.79
N ALA A 40 -9.36 8.91 -1.87
CA ALA A 40 -9.30 9.83 -0.74
C ALA A 40 -9.28 9.02 0.56
N ASP A 41 -8.48 9.44 1.54
CA ASP A 41 -8.37 8.71 2.82
C ASP A 41 -9.71 8.59 3.53
N ASP A 42 -10.47 9.68 3.55
CA ASP A 42 -11.79 9.72 4.19
C ASP A 42 -12.75 8.72 3.52
N GLU A 43 -12.69 8.57 2.19
CA GLU A 43 -13.49 7.59 1.46
C GLU A 43 -13.09 6.16 1.81
N VAL A 44 -11.78 5.88 1.85
CA VAL A 44 -11.26 4.56 2.26
C VAL A 44 -11.71 4.22 3.67
N LEU A 45 -11.66 5.18 4.60
CA LEU A 45 -12.09 4.97 5.98
C LEU A 45 -13.61 4.75 6.13
N THR A 46 -14.42 5.19 5.17
CA THR A 46 -15.88 4.97 5.17
C THR A 46 -16.32 3.60 4.62
N LEU A 47 -15.42 2.82 4.03
CA LEU A 47 -15.73 1.47 3.55
C LEU A 47 -16.08 0.53 4.72
N PRO A 48 -16.90 -0.51 4.49
CA PRO A 48 -17.36 -1.43 5.54
C PRO A 48 -16.26 -2.43 5.96
N TRP A 49 -15.22 -1.95 6.65
CA TRP A 49 -14.13 -2.76 7.14
C TRP A 49 -14.51 -3.57 8.39
N LEU A 50 -14.02 -4.82 8.48
CA LEU A 50 -14.07 -5.61 9.72
C LEU A 50 -13.20 -5.00 10.83
N THR A 51 -12.06 -4.41 10.45
CA THR A 51 -11.20 -3.61 11.31
C THR A 51 -10.66 -2.47 10.46
N PRO A 52 -10.98 -1.21 10.76
CA PRO A 52 -10.59 -0.10 9.89
C PRO A 52 -9.06 0.06 9.86
N PRO A 53 -8.47 0.40 8.71
CA PRO A 53 -7.06 0.69 8.61
C PRO A 53 -6.70 1.94 9.43
N PRO A 54 -5.53 1.99 10.11
CA PRO A 54 -5.09 3.18 10.81
C PRO A 54 -4.84 4.35 9.84
N ALA A 55 -5.41 5.52 10.15
CA ALA A 55 -5.26 6.72 9.30
C ALA A 55 -3.79 7.11 9.06
N ALA A 56 -2.92 6.93 10.07
CA ALA A 56 -1.48 7.21 9.94
C ALA A 56 -0.80 6.28 8.92
N SER A 57 -1.15 4.98 8.92
CA SER A 57 -0.60 4.00 7.97
C SER A 57 -1.07 4.29 6.55
N LEU A 58 -2.35 4.69 6.37
CA LEU A 58 -2.86 5.13 5.07
C LEU A 58 -2.13 6.39 4.57
N ALA A 59 -1.85 7.34 5.46
CA ALA A 59 -1.09 8.55 5.12
C ALA A 59 0.34 8.23 4.65
N MET A 60 1.02 7.29 5.33
CA MET A 60 2.34 6.83 4.92
C MET A 60 2.32 6.10 3.58
N ALA A 61 1.34 5.20 3.37
CA ALA A 61 1.14 4.48 2.12
C ALA A 61 0.93 5.44 0.94
N ARG A 62 0.09 6.45 1.08
CA ARG A 62 -0.11 7.49 0.06
C ARG A 62 1.15 8.30 -0.20
N ALA A 63 1.86 8.72 0.84
CA ALA A 63 3.09 9.50 0.68
C ALA A 63 4.14 8.71 -0.12
N LEU A 64 4.26 7.40 0.15
CA LEU A 64 5.11 6.50 -0.61
C LEU A 64 4.66 6.41 -2.07
N LEU A 65 3.38 6.18 -2.34
CA LEU A 65 2.86 6.03 -3.70
C LEU A 65 2.94 7.33 -4.53
N LEU A 66 2.80 8.49 -3.89
CA LEU A 66 3.09 9.79 -4.51
C LEU A 66 4.59 9.93 -4.84
N GLY A 67 5.47 9.51 -3.93
CA GLY A 67 6.92 9.51 -4.13
C GLY A 67 7.38 8.59 -5.27
N LEU A 68 6.70 7.47 -5.49
CA LEU A 68 6.94 6.55 -6.61
C LEU A 68 6.30 7.01 -7.93
N GLY A 69 5.53 8.12 -7.93
CA GLY A 69 4.78 8.57 -9.10
C GLY A 69 3.61 7.66 -9.49
N ALA A 70 3.19 6.73 -8.61
CA ALA A 70 2.06 5.83 -8.83
C ALA A 70 0.71 6.56 -8.70
N LEU A 71 0.69 7.62 -7.88
CA LEU A 71 -0.45 8.50 -7.67
C LEU A 71 -0.09 9.94 -8.02
N GLU A 72 -1.08 10.73 -8.40
CA GLU A 72 -0.93 12.16 -8.66
C GLU A 72 -2.04 12.99 -7.99
N THR A 73 -1.71 14.20 -7.56
CA THR A 73 -2.68 15.11 -6.94
C THR A 73 -3.39 15.96 -7.99
N ARG A 74 -4.56 15.56 -8.47
CA ARG A 74 -5.31 16.33 -9.47
C ARG A 74 -6.04 17.52 -8.82
N GLY A 75 -5.66 18.76 -9.17
CA GLY A 75 -6.31 20.01 -8.72
C GLY A 75 -5.32 21.10 -8.26
N GLY A 76 -5.27 22.25 -8.91
CA GLY A 76 -4.29 23.31 -8.63
C GLY A 76 -4.29 23.81 -7.17
N ALA A 77 -3.18 24.44 -6.77
CA ALA A 77 -2.87 24.99 -5.44
C ALA A 77 -3.78 26.17 -4.99
N GLY A 78 -5.08 26.14 -5.28
CA GLY A 78 -6.00 27.28 -5.08
C GLY A 78 -7.36 26.98 -4.45
N GLY A 79 -7.62 25.75 -3.99
CA GLY A 79 -8.92 25.39 -3.41
C GLY A 79 -8.92 25.36 -1.88
N LYS A 80 -9.46 26.40 -1.25
CA LYS A 80 -9.86 26.37 0.17
C LYS A 80 -11.07 25.43 0.31
N SER A 81 -10.89 24.23 0.83
CA SER A 81 -11.97 23.43 1.39
C SER A 81 -11.41 22.59 2.54
N GLY A 82 -11.99 22.77 3.72
CA GLY A 82 -11.52 22.20 4.99
C GLY A 82 -11.96 20.76 5.21
N ALA A 83 -11.75 19.89 4.22
CA ALA A 83 -11.92 18.44 4.37
C ALA A 83 -10.56 17.77 4.28
N MET A 84 -10.29 16.85 5.21
CA MET A 84 -9.00 16.18 5.37
C MET A 84 -8.70 15.37 4.10
N THR A 85 -7.55 15.63 3.48
CA THR A 85 -6.99 14.91 2.32
C THR A 85 -7.71 15.08 0.97
N LYS A 86 -7.09 15.88 0.09
CA LYS A 86 -7.43 15.98 -1.34
C LYS A 86 -7.33 14.61 -2.03
N PRO A 87 -8.29 14.24 -2.91
CA PRO A 87 -8.24 12.98 -3.65
C PRO A 87 -6.99 12.91 -4.54
N VAL A 88 -6.37 11.73 -4.57
CA VAL A 88 -5.24 11.40 -5.46
C VAL A 88 -5.70 10.43 -6.53
N THR A 89 -5.25 10.63 -7.76
CA THR A 89 -5.64 9.84 -8.93
C THR A 89 -4.52 8.87 -9.29
N ILE A 90 -4.86 7.67 -9.77
CA ILE A 90 -3.84 6.73 -10.25
C ILE A 90 -3.24 7.20 -11.59
N THR A 91 -1.92 7.09 -11.71
CA THR A 91 -1.20 7.42 -12.96
C THR A 91 -1.07 6.19 -13.86
N PRO A 92 -0.72 6.33 -15.16
CA PRO A 92 -0.40 5.18 -16.02
C PRO A 92 0.74 4.30 -15.46
N HIS A 93 1.70 4.92 -14.77
CA HIS A 93 2.76 4.22 -14.04
C HIS A 93 2.18 3.42 -12.87
N GLY A 94 1.30 4.03 -12.07
CA GLY A 94 0.58 3.34 -10.99
C GLY A 94 -0.23 2.14 -11.47
N THR A 95 -0.91 2.24 -12.61
CA THR A 95 -1.63 1.12 -13.21
C THR A 95 -0.69 -0.01 -13.60
N SER A 96 0.50 0.31 -14.12
CA SER A 96 1.53 -0.67 -14.47
C SER A 96 2.10 -1.36 -13.22
N LEU A 97 2.29 -0.62 -12.14
CA LEU A 97 2.70 -1.17 -10.84
C LEU A 97 1.64 -2.10 -10.26
N ALA A 98 0.35 -1.72 -10.34
CA ALA A 98 -0.76 -2.51 -9.83
C ALA A 98 -0.96 -3.84 -10.58
N ALA A 99 -0.45 -3.96 -11.81
CA ALA A 99 -0.52 -5.18 -12.60
C ALA A 99 0.48 -6.25 -12.14
N LEU A 100 1.52 -5.88 -11.40
CA LEU A 100 2.52 -6.81 -10.88
C LEU A 100 2.09 -7.34 -9.49
N PRO A 101 2.11 -8.66 -9.24
CA PRO A 101 1.70 -9.24 -7.96
C PRO A 101 2.82 -9.14 -6.91
N THR A 102 3.40 -7.96 -6.72
CA THR A 102 4.51 -7.71 -5.78
C THR A 102 4.29 -6.39 -5.05
N HIS A 103 5.07 -6.14 -3.99
CA HIS A 103 5.02 -4.85 -3.29
C HIS A 103 5.28 -3.66 -4.25
N PRO A 104 4.56 -2.52 -4.15
CA PRO A 104 4.71 -1.39 -5.08
C PRO A 104 6.15 -0.89 -5.29
N ARG A 105 6.99 -0.98 -4.25
CA ARG A 105 8.42 -0.66 -4.33
C ARG A 105 9.19 -1.63 -5.23
N LEU A 106 8.91 -2.92 -5.13
CA LEU A 106 9.55 -3.96 -5.92
C LEU A 106 9.05 -3.92 -7.36
N ALA A 107 7.74 -3.73 -7.55
CA ALA A 107 7.14 -3.46 -8.85
C ALA A 107 7.82 -2.27 -9.55
N HIS A 108 8.12 -1.20 -8.81
CA HIS A 108 8.81 -0.03 -9.36
C HIS A 108 10.24 -0.36 -9.82
N ILE A 109 11.00 -1.10 -9.01
CA ILE A 109 12.35 -1.56 -9.38
C ILE A 109 12.31 -2.42 -10.65
N LEU A 110 11.34 -3.32 -10.77
CA LEU A 110 11.20 -4.19 -11.94
C LEU A 110 10.87 -3.38 -13.21
N LEU A 111 9.97 -2.41 -13.12
CA LEU A 111 9.61 -1.55 -14.26
C LEU A 111 10.78 -0.65 -14.68
N ASP A 112 11.49 -0.06 -13.73
CA ASP A 112 12.65 0.78 -14.02
C ASP A 112 13.79 -0.06 -14.64
N ALA A 113 14.01 -1.27 -14.12
CA ALA A 113 14.99 -2.20 -14.67
C ALA A 113 14.63 -2.67 -16.08
N ALA A 114 13.34 -2.92 -16.35
CA ALA A 114 12.85 -3.24 -17.70
C ALA A 114 13.13 -2.11 -18.69
N ASN A 115 12.97 -0.85 -18.26
CA ASN A 115 13.28 0.32 -19.09
C ASN A 115 14.80 0.52 -19.30
N ALA A 116 15.63 0.13 -18.32
CA ALA A 116 17.09 0.23 -18.41
C ALA A 116 17.73 -0.87 -19.28
N GLY A 117 17.04 -1.99 -19.52
CA GLY A 117 17.43 -3.07 -20.43
C GLY A 117 17.53 -4.45 -19.78
N GLY A 118 17.69 -5.50 -20.61
CA GLY A 118 17.56 -6.90 -20.17
C GLY A 118 18.48 -7.32 -19.02
N ALA A 119 19.74 -6.87 -19.01
CA ALA A 119 20.67 -7.21 -17.93
C ALA A 119 20.29 -6.61 -16.57
N ALA A 120 19.68 -5.42 -16.56
CA ALA A 120 19.17 -4.81 -15.34
C ALA A 120 17.92 -5.56 -14.84
N LEU A 121 17.05 -5.98 -15.76
CA LEU A 121 15.84 -6.75 -15.45
C LEU A 121 16.18 -8.10 -14.82
N ASP A 122 17.17 -8.83 -15.32
CA ASP A 122 17.57 -10.13 -14.77
C ASP A 122 18.03 -10.00 -13.30
N VAL A 123 18.84 -8.98 -13.01
CA VAL A 123 19.31 -8.69 -11.64
C VAL A 123 18.15 -8.28 -10.74
N ALA A 124 17.24 -7.44 -11.24
CA ALA A 124 16.06 -7.01 -10.49
C ALA A 124 15.12 -8.18 -10.17
N CYS A 125 14.84 -9.06 -11.14
CA CYS A 125 14.05 -10.28 -10.93
C CYS A 125 14.68 -11.19 -9.88
N ALA A 126 16.00 -11.41 -9.95
CA ALA A 126 16.72 -12.22 -8.96
C ALA A 126 16.68 -11.59 -7.56
N ALA A 127 16.85 -10.28 -7.45
CA ALA A 127 16.78 -9.57 -6.17
C ALA A 127 15.37 -9.62 -5.56
N VAL A 128 14.32 -9.40 -6.36
CA VAL A 128 12.93 -9.47 -5.92
C VAL A 128 12.57 -10.87 -5.45
N ALA A 129 12.99 -11.91 -6.18
CA ALA A 129 12.73 -13.31 -5.83
C ALA A 129 13.39 -13.77 -4.51
N VAL A 130 14.40 -13.05 -4.01
CA VAL A 130 15.05 -13.33 -2.72
C VAL A 130 14.39 -12.58 -1.56
N ILE A 131 13.71 -11.47 -1.84
CA ILE A 131 13.07 -10.62 -0.83
C ILE A 131 11.68 -11.15 -0.45
N GLU A 132 10.97 -11.76 -1.39
CA GLU A 132 9.71 -12.50 -1.18
C GLU A 132 9.97 -13.89 -0.58
#